data_AF-A0A2K3JTH6-F1
#
_entry.id   AF-A0A2K3JTH6-F1
#
_cell.length_a   1.000
_cell.length_b   1.000
_cell.length_c   1.000
_cell.angle_alpha   90.00
_cell.angle_beta   90.00
_cell.angle_gamma   90.00
#
_symmetry.space_group_name_H-M   'P 1'
#
loop_
_entity.id
_entity.type
_entity.pdbx_description
1 polymer ?
#
loop_
_entity_poly.entity_id
_entity_poly.type
_entity_poly.pdbx_seq_one_letter_code
_entity_poly.pdbx_strand_id
1 'polypeptide(L)' 'VEGQTEEVIFDHLHATAFQYTPLGRTILGPAQNIKTITKAHLQDYIQTHYTAPRMVIAASGAVKHEAF' A
#
# COMPACT_ATOMS: atom_id res chain seq x y z
N VAL A 1 -12.77 -9.85 -0.43
CA VAL A 1 -11.93 -9.98 -1.64
C VAL A 1 -12.51 -11.03 -2.58
N GLU A 2 -12.72 -12.27 -2.14
CA GLU A 2 -13.35 -13.31 -2.99
C GLU A 2 -14.79 -13.01 -3.46
N GLY A 3 -15.45 -11.98 -2.91
CA GLY A 3 -16.76 -11.51 -3.37
C GLY A 3 -16.73 -10.71 -4.68
N GLN A 4 -15.55 -10.27 -5.15
CA GLN A 4 -15.37 -9.57 -6.42
C GLN A 4 -14.34 -10.31 -7.28
N THR A 5 -14.83 -11.11 -8.21
CA THR A 5 -13.99 -12.00 -9.05
C THR A 5 -12.98 -11.24 -9.90
N GLU A 6 -13.28 -10.00 -10.29
CA GLU A 6 -12.39 -9.17 -11.09
C GLU A 6 -11.06 -8.86 -10.36
N GLU A 7 -11.09 -8.52 -9.07
CA GLU A 7 -9.88 -8.25 -8.28
C GLU A 7 -8.97 -9.48 -8.22
N VAL A 8 -9.56 -10.67 -8.06
CA VAL A 8 -8.82 -11.94 -8.02
C VAL A 8 -8.13 -12.22 -9.36
N ILE A 9 -8.79 -11.92 -10.48
CA ILE A 9 -8.20 -12.02 -11.82
C ILE A 9 -6.99 -11.08 -11.93
N PHE A 10 -7.12 -9.83 -11.48
CA PHE A 10 -6.01 -8.86 -11.54
C PHE A 10 -4.85 -9.24 -10.63
N ASP A 11 -5.10 -9.79 -9.44
CA ASP A 11 -4.04 -10.29 -8.56
C ASP A 11 -3.24 -11.41 -9.23
N HIS A 12 -3.92 -12.37 -9.88
CA HIS A 12 -3.25 -13.45 -10.62
C HIS A 12 -2.51 -12.94 -11.85
N LEU A 13 -3.08 -11.96 -12.57
CA LEU A 13 -2.42 -11.33 -13.71
C LEU A 13 -1.11 -10.65 -13.28
N HIS A 14 -1.13 -9.82 -12.23
CA HIS A 14 0.07 -9.14 -11.73
C HIS A 14 1.11 -10.13 -11.19
N ALA A 15 0.68 -11.14 -10.43
CA ALA A 15 1.57 -12.17 -9.90
C ALA A 15 2.29 -12.95 -11.01
N THR A 16 1.64 -13.16 -12.16
CA THR A 16 2.20 -13.90 -13.30
C THR A 16 3.01 -12.99 -14.23
N ALA A 17 2.59 -11.76 -14.48
CA ALA A 17 3.29 -10.83 -15.36
C ALA A 17 4.59 -10.30 -14.73
N PHE A 18 4.61 -10.10 -13.41
CA PHE A 18 5.72 -9.49 -12.67
C PHE A 18 6.39 -10.47 -11.70
N GLN A 19 6.47 -11.75 -12.09
CA GLN A 19 7.09 -12.81 -11.30
C GLN A 19 8.49 -12.43 -10.81
N TYR A 20 8.80 -12.83 -9.58
CA TYR A 20 10.08 -12.57 -8.91
C TYR A 20 10.42 -11.08 -8.70
N THR A 21 9.47 -10.16 -8.92
CA THR A 21 9.62 -8.73 -8.61
C THR A 21 8.67 -8.31 -7.49
N PRO A 22 8.91 -7.15 -6.83
CA PRO A 22 7.98 -6.61 -5.84
C PRO A 22 6.59 -6.29 -6.39
N LEU A 23 6.45 -6.01 -7.69
CA LEU A 23 5.17 -5.65 -8.32
C LEU A 23 4.20 -6.82 -8.45
N GLY A 24 4.68 -8.06 -8.36
CA GLY A 24 3.82 -9.26 -8.39
C GLY A 24 3.18 -9.58 -7.03
N ARG A 25 3.48 -8.82 -5.97
CA ARG A 25 2.91 -9.04 -4.64
C ARG A 25 1.54 -8.37 -4.54
N THR A 26 0.56 -9.10 -4.03
CA THR A 26 -0.77 -8.52 -3.75
C THR A 26 -0.69 -7.54 -2.57
N ILE A 27 -1.65 -6.61 -2.51
CA ILE A 27 -1.69 -5.57 -1.47
C ILE A 27 -1.82 -6.16 -0.06
N LEU A 28 -2.59 -7.23 0.09
CA LEU A 28 -2.84 -7.87 1.39
C LEU A 28 -1.69 -8.78 1.83
N GLY A 29 -0.99 -9.40 0.88
CA GLY A 29 0.03 -10.40 1.15
C GLY A 29 -0.53 -11.69 1.80
N PRO A 30 0.35 -12.61 2.21
CA PRO A 30 -0.04 -13.92 2.75
C PRO A 30 -0.64 -13.85 4.15
N ALA A 31 -1.64 -14.68 4.44
CA ALA A 31 -2.26 -14.76 5.77
C ALA A 31 -1.26 -15.11 6.89
N GLN A 32 -0.25 -15.92 6.59
CA GLN A 32 0.83 -16.27 7.53
C GLN A 32 1.64 -15.03 7.94
N ASN A 33 1.90 -14.12 7.01
CA ASN A 33 2.64 -12.88 7.30
C ASN A 33 1.80 -11.94 8.16
N ILE A 34 0.50 -11.80 7.88
CA ILE A 34 -0.40 -10.94 8.66
C ILE A 34 -0.42 -11.37 10.13
N LYS A 35 -0.43 -12.69 10.39
CA LYS A 35 -0.43 -13.26 11.74
C LYS A 35 0.85 -12.98 12.54
N THR A 36 1.95 -12.57 11.89
CA THR A 36 3.24 -12.29 12.56
C THR A 36 3.58 -10.80 12.62
N ILE A 37 2.72 -9.92 12.09
CA ILE A 37 2.92 -8.47 12.18
C ILE A 37 2.85 -8.02 13.64
N THR A 38 3.88 -7.30 14.08
CA THR A 38 3.97 -6.72 15.44
C THR A 38 3.89 -5.19 15.38
N LYS A 39 3.66 -4.54 16.52
CA LYS A 39 3.70 -3.08 16.63
C LYS A 39 5.05 -2.49 16.15
N ALA A 40 6.16 -3.16 16.45
CA ALA A 40 7.49 -2.70 16.03
C ALA A 40 7.60 -2.62 14.50
N HIS A 41 7.12 -3.65 13.78
CA HIS A 41 7.11 -3.64 12.31
C HIS A 41 6.36 -2.44 11.74
N LEU A 42 5.23 -2.04 12.37
CA LEU A 42 4.45 -0.88 11.93
C LEU A 42 5.19 0.44 12.19
N GLN A 43 5.82 0.57 13.36
CA GLN A 43 6.60 1.76 13.70
C GLN A 43 7.79 1.93 12.75
N ASP A 44 8.51 0.84 12.46
CA ASP A 44 9.64 0.85 11.53
C ASP A 44 9.21 1.20 10.11
N TYR A 45 8.07 0.66 9.64
CA TYR A 45 7.51 0.99 8.32
C TYR A 45 7.16 2.47 8.19
N ILE A 46 6.48 3.04 9.20
CA ILE A 46 6.15 4.47 9.23
C ILE A 46 7.43 5.30 9.25
N GLN A 47 8.37 4.98 10.13
CA GLN A 47 9.63 5.72 10.26
C GLN A 47 10.45 5.73 8.97
N THR A 48 10.39 4.64 8.19
CA THR A 48 11.16 4.48 6.94
C THR A 48 10.48 5.13 5.74
N HIS A 49 9.14 5.06 5.67
CA HIS A 49 8.40 5.41 4.45
C HIS A 49 7.62 6.72 4.53
N TYR A 50 7.20 7.16 5.72
CA TYR A 50 6.40 8.38 5.92
C TYR A 50 7.32 9.58 6.16
N THR A 51 8.23 9.81 5.21
CA THR A 51 9.21 10.91 5.27
C THR A 51 8.70 12.13 4.51
N ALA A 52 8.99 13.34 5.01
CA ALA A 52 8.52 14.59 4.40
C ALA A 52 8.75 14.70 2.86
N PRO A 53 9.92 14.32 2.30
CA PRO A 53 10.15 14.42 0.84
C PRO A 53 9.30 13.46 -0.02
N ARG A 54 8.61 12.50 0.60
CA ARG A 54 7.79 11.47 -0.07
C ARG A 54 6.30 11.64 0.18
N MET A 55 5.89 12.75 0.82
CA MET A 55 4.51 13.06 1.13
C MET A 55 4.07 14.31 0.38
N VAL A 56 2.82 14.34 -0.05
CA VAL A 56 2.18 15.51 -0.67
C VAL A 56 0.87 15.78 0.05
N ILE A 57 0.58 17.05 0.30
CA ILE A 57 -0.70 17.50 0.85
C ILE A 57 -1.47 18.14 -0.30
N ALA A 58 -2.69 17.64 -0.56
CA ALA A 58 -3.58 18.17 -1.57
C ALA A 58 -4.86 18.71 -0.91
N ALA A 59 -5.25 19.93 -1.27
CA ALA A 59 -6.45 20.58 -0.77
C ALA A 59 -7.25 21.19 -1.93
N SER A 60 -8.57 21.12 -1.86
CA SER A 60 -9.48 21.68 -2.85
C SER A 60 -10.69 22.36 -2.18
N GLY A 61 -11.25 23.37 -2.84
CA GLY A 61 -12.35 24.18 -2.31
C GLY A 61 -11.92 25.62 -1.99
N ALA A 62 -12.62 26.28 -1.07
CA ALA A 62 -12.34 27.65 -0.63
C ALA A 62 -11.15 27.71 0.36
N VAL A 63 -10.01 27.16 -0.05
CA VAL A 63 -8.76 27.14 0.73
C VAL A 63 -7.81 28.21 0.21
N LYS A 64 -7.09 28.86 1.13
CA LYS A 64 -6.02 29.81 0.79
C LYS A 64 -4.67 29.14 0.98
N HIS A 65 -3.81 29.21 -0.02
CA HIS A 65 -2.50 28.56 0.04
C HIS A 65 -1.64 29.12 1.17
N GLU A 66 -1.75 30.42 1.48
CA GLU A 66 -0.94 31.03 2.55
C GLU A 66 -1.35 30.61 3.97
N ALA A 67 -2.60 30.16 4.14
CA ALA A 67 -3.15 29.72 5.42
C ALA A 67 -3.17 28.18 5.55
N PHE A 68 -2.56 27.48 4.58
CA PHE A 68 -2.58 26.04 4.44
C PHE A 68 -1.17 25.45 4.54
#